data_AF-A0A0M1P4V0-F1
#
_entry.id   AF-A0A0M1P4V0-F1
#
_cell.length_a   1.000
_cell.length_b   1.000
_cell.length_c   1.000
_cell.angle_alpha   90.00
_cell.angle_beta   90.00
_cell.angle_gamma   90.00
#
_symmetry.space_group_name_H-M   'P 1'
#
loop_
_entity.id
_entity.type
_entity.pdbx_description
1 polymer ?
#
loop_
_entity_poly.entity_id
_entity_poly.type
_entity_poly.pdbx_seq_one_letter_code
_entity_poly.pdbx_strand_id
1 'polypeptide(L)'
;MRTILIISVILHIFGVVLVSNHYIADHKKHAVGDSSSYRTFIHGLEYFSQFIGELDDKHMKEENLNLLINADERLDLAQRSMIEFEHSMSSTDLDMSGVEVILTSVEELMFNEMSTYALNNNKTSRFTVMQSSINHLLEKLPENYDAHHKKEFILLINSIH
;
A
#
# COMPACT_ATOMS: atom_id res chain seq x y z
N MET A 1 8.68 15.89 39.29
CA MET A 1 8.55 14.66 38.45
C MET A 1 7.88 14.91 37.11
N ARG A 2 6.73 15.63 37.02
CA ARG A 2 6.06 15.92 35.73
C ARG A 2 6.91 16.68 34.70
N THR A 3 7.74 17.62 35.12
CA THR A 3 8.62 18.42 34.23
C THR A 3 9.75 17.61 33.59
N ILE A 4 10.32 16.63 34.31
CA ILE A 4 11.39 15.76 33.80
C ILE A 4 10.86 14.80 32.74
N LEU A 5 9.63 14.33 32.92
CA LEU A 5 8.92 13.48 31.96
C LEU A 5 8.65 14.21 30.63
N ILE A 6 8.21 15.48 30.71
CA ILE A 6 7.96 16.31 29.52
C ILE A 6 9.26 16.58 28.76
N ILE A 7 10.35 16.91 29.46
CA ILE A 7 11.66 17.15 28.83
C ILE A 7 12.21 15.86 28.18
N SER A 8 12.03 14.71 28.82
CA SER A 8 12.41 13.41 28.27
C SER A 8 11.65 13.07 26.98
N VAL A 9 10.33 13.29 26.97
CA VAL A 9 9.49 13.07 25.78
C VAL A 9 9.89 14.01 24.64
N ILE A 10 10.16 15.29 24.94
CA ILE A 10 10.60 16.27 23.93
C ILE A 10 11.97 15.89 23.36
N LEU A 11 12.94 15.49 24.19
CA LEU A 11 14.25 15.04 23.71
C LEU A 11 14.16 13.76 22.87
N HIS A 12 13.23 12.86 23.20
CA HIS A 12 12.99 11.66 22.40
C HIS A 12 12.39 11.99 21.03
N ILE A 13 11.41 12.91 20.98
CA ILE A 13 10.81 13.39 19.72
C ILE A 13 11.87 14.11 18.87
N PHE A 14 12.68 15.00 19.45
CA PHE A 14 13.77 15.66 18.73
C PHE A 14 14.84 14.67 18.26
N GLY A 15 15.15 13.64 19.05
CA GLY A 15 16.06 12.57 18.65
C GLY A 15 15.56 11.78 17.44
N VAL A 16 14.28 11.38 17.45
CA VAL A 16 13.63 10.71 16.31
C VAL A 16 13.61 11.62 15.08
N VAL A 17 13.22 12.89 15.24
CA VAL A 17 13.17 13.87 14.14
C VAL A 17 14.57 14.15 13.56
N LEU A 18 15.62 14.22 14.37
CA LEU A 18 16.99 14.47 13.90
C LEU A 18 17.59 13.26 13.18
N VAL A 19 17.35 12.04 13.66
CA VAL A 19 17.77 10.81 12.98
C VAL A 19 17.01 10.66 11.66
N SER A 20 15.71 10.94 11.63
CA SER A 20 14.91 11.00 10.40
C SER A 20 15.43 12.07 9.44
N ASN A 21 15.78 13.27 9.91
CA ASN A 21 16.32 14.33 9.05
C ASN A 21 17.70 14.00 8.49
N HIS A 22 18.57 13.34 9.25
CA HIS A 22 19.89 12.96 8.74
C HIS A 22 19.79 11.81 7.72
N TYR A 23 18.90 10.85 7.97
CA TYR A 23 18.55 9.79 7.02
C TYR A 23 17.93 10.35 5.72
N ILE A 24 17.01 11.31 5.82
CA ILE A 24 16.41 12.01 4.68
C ILE A 24 17.43 12.85 3.92
N ALA A 25 18.36 13.52 4.60
CA ALA A 25 19.36 14.38 3.98
C ALA A 25 20.45 13.60 3.22
N ASP A 26 20.86 12.44 3.71
CA ASP A 26 21.83 11.58 3.01
C ASP A 26 21.20 10.83 1.82
N HIS A 27 19.92 10.44 1.90
CA HIS A 27 19.18 9.86 0.76
C HIS A 27 18.75 10.89 -0.30
N LYS A 28 18.58 12.16 0.06
CA LYS A 28 18.28 13.25 -0.88
C LYS A 28 19.38 13.49 -1.92
N LYS A 29 20.60 12.97 -1.76
CA LYS A 29 21.63 13.13 -2.78
C LYS A 29 21.41 12.29 -4.03
N HIS A 30 20.60 11.23 -3.96
CA HIS A 30 20.16 10.49 -5.14
C HIS A 30 18.76 9.91 -4.90
N ALA A 31 17.70 10.55 -5.40
CA ALA A 31 16.40 9.88 -5.55
C ALA A 31 16.55 8.79 -6.62
N VAL A 32 16.91 7.60 -6.15
CA VAL A 32 17.12 6.41 -6.98
C VAL A 32 15.87 5.55 -7.01
N GLY A 33 14.87 5.77 -6.15
CA GLY A 33 13.69 4.92 -6.00
C GLY A 33 14.02 3.62 -5.26
N ASP A 34 13.34 3.36 -4.15
CA ASP A 34 13.53 2.13 -3.37
C ASP A 34 12.86 0.94 -4.09
N SER A 35 13.67 0.20 -4.84
CA SER A 35 13.21 -0.98 -5.58
C SER A 35 12.60 -2.05 -4.66
N SER A 36 13.02 -2.12 -3.39
CA SER A 36 12.46 -3.08 -2.43
C SER A 36 11.06 -2.67 -1.99
N SER A 37 10.83 -1.39 -1.71
CA SER A 37 9.49 -0.88 -1.41
C SER A 37 8.55 -1.05 -2.61
N TYR A 38 8.99 -0.74 -3.83
CA TYR A 38 8.16 -0.96 -5.03
C TYR A 38 7.80 -2.45 -5.23
N ARG A 39 8.76 -3.35 -5.08
CA ARG A 39 8.49 -4.79 -5.17
C ARG A 39 7.51 -5.26 -4.09
N THR A 40 7.62 -4.74 -2.88
CA THR A 40 6.71 -5.07 -1.78
C THR A 40 5.29 -4.56 -2.07
N PHE A 41 5.19 -3.37 -2.67
CA PHE A 41 3.93 -2.82 -3.16
C PHE A 41 3.27 -3.75 -4.20
N ILE A 42 3.99 -4.15 -5.26
CA ILE A 42 3.46 -5.05 -6.29
C ILE A 42 3.01 -6.39 -5.68
N HIS A 43 3.86 -7.05 -4.90
CA HIS A 43 3.49 -8.32 -4.28
C HIS A 43 2.32 -8.20 -3.31
N GLY A 44 2.21 -7.09 -2.57
CA GLY A 44 1.06 -6.85 -1.70
C GLY A 44 -0.25 -6.84 -2.48
N LEU A 45 -0.27 -6.17 -3.63
CA LEU A 45 -1.44 -6.16 -4.53
C LEU A 45 -1.74 -7.53 -5.15
N GLU A 46 -0.71 -8.27 -5.57
CA GLU A 46 -0.88 -9.63 -6.11
C GLU A 46 -1.50 -10.57 -5.07
N TYR A 47 -0.97 -10.58 -3.85
CA TYR A 47 -1.49 -11.41 -2.77
C TYR A 47 -2.89 -10.98 -2.32
N PHE A 48 -3.17 -9.68 -2.27
CA PHE A 48 -4.54 -9.20 -2.07
C PHE A 48 -5.48 -9.83 -3.10
N SER A 49 -5.16 -9.69 -4.39
CA SER A 49 -6.01 -10.20 -5.46
C SER A 49 -6.17 -11.71 -5.40
N GLN A 50 -5.09 -12.44 -5.08
CA GLN A 50 -5.12 -13.88 -4.90
C GLN A 50 -6.08 -14.28 -3.76
N PHE A 51 -5.95 -13.68 -2.57
CA PHE A 51 -6.80 -14.00 -1.42
C PHE A 51 -8.28 -13.71 -1.69
N ILE A 52 -8.59 -12.60 -2.37
CA ILE A 52 -9.97 -12.32 -2.78
C ILE A 52 -10.47 -13.36 -3.79
N GLY A 53 -9.61 -13.83 -4.68
CA GLY A 53 -9.93 -14.88 -5.66
C GLY A 53 -10.17 -16.27 -5.06
N GLU A 54 -9.66 -16.52 -3.86
CA GLU A 54 -9.83 -17.78 -3.13
C GLU A 54 -11.15 -17.86 -2.33
N LEU A 55 -11.91 -16.76 -2.26
CA LEU A 55 -13.20 -16.74 -1.56
C LEU A 55 -14.22 -17.65 -2.27
N ASP A 56 -14.88 -18.52 -1.51
CA ASP A 56 -15.93 -19.43 -2.02
C ASP A 56 -17.13 -19.42 -1.06
N ASP A 57 -18.34 -19.28 -1.60
CA ASP A 57 -19.59 -19.38 -0.83
C ASP A 57 -19.76 -20.77 -0.16
N LYS A 58 -19.00 -21.78 -0.57
CA LYS A 58 -18.96 -23.13 0.03
C LYS A 58 -18.03 -23.23 1.23
N HIS A 59 -17.06 -22.33 1.37
CA HIS A 59 -16.17 -22.32 2.53
C HIS A 59 -16.93 -21.99 3.81
N MET A 60 -16.40 -22.41 4.95
CA MET A 60 -16.93 -21.95 6.23
C MET A 60 -16.73 -20.44 6.33
N LYS A 61 -17.66 -19.74 6.98
CA LYS A 61 -17.58 -18.28 7.16
C LYS A 61 -16.25 -17.84 7.77
N GLU A 62 -15.74 -18.60 8.72
CA GLU A 62 -14.44 -18.34 9.36
C GLU A 62 -13.26 -18.42 8.38
N GLU A 63 -13.28 -19.38 7.45
CA GLU A 63 -12.23 -19.53 6.43
C GLU A 63 -12.22 -18.31 5.49
N ASN A 64 -13.39 -17.89 5.01
CA ASN A 64 -13.50 -16.69 4.19
C ASN A 64 -13.12 -15.42 4.97
N LEU A 65 -13.48 -15.31 6.26
CA LEU A 65 -13.05 -14.19 7.09
C LEU A 65 -11.53 -14.13 7.24
N ASN A 66 -10.86 -15.26 7.41
CA ASN A 66 -9.40 -15.32 7.47
C ASN A 66 -8.76 -14.87 6.15
N LEU A 67 -9.30 -15.31 5.00
CA LEU A 67 -8.86 -14.84 3.68
C LEU A 67 -9.05 -13.32 3.53
N LEU A 68 -10.19 -12.78 3.97
CA LEU A 68 -10.46 -11.35 3.93
C LEU A 68 -9.51 -10.54 4.83
N ILE A 69 -9.24 -11.00 6.06
CA ILE A 69 -8.27 -10.34 6.95
C ILE A 69 -6.87 -10.35 6.33
N ASN A 70 -6.44 -11.51 5.78
CA ASN A 70 -5.14 -11.59 5.12
C ASN A 70 -5.07 -10.67 3.88
N ALA A 71 -6.15 -10.55 3.10
CA ALA A 71 -6.21 -9.63 1.99
C ALA A 71 -6.04 -8.17 2.47
N ASP A 72 -6.80 -7.76 3.49
CA ASP A 72 -6.74 -6.42 4.08
C ASP A 72 -5.32 -6.07 4.57
N GLU A 73 -4.66 -6.99 5.28
CA GLU A 73 -3.28 -6.83 5.73
C GLU A 73 -2.29 -6.65 4.56
N ARG A 74 -2.52 -7.33 3.42
CA ARG A 74 -1.69 -7.17 2.22
C ARG A 74 -1.93 -5.85 1.51
N LEU A 75 -3.17 -5.34 1.52
CA LEU A 75 -3.49 -4.03 0.98
C LEU A 75 -2.81 -2.91 1.80
N ASP A 76 -2.90 -2.97 3.13
CA ASP A 76 -2.22 -2.01 4.03
C ASP A 76 -0.70 -2.04 3.85
N LEU A 77 -0.10 -3.24 3.73
CA LEU A 77 1.33 -3.38 3.42
C LEU A 77 1.67 -2.74 2.07
N ALA A 78 0.85 -2.98 1.05
CA ALA A 78 1.05 -2.40 -0.28
C ALA A 78 1.02 -0.87 -0.23
N GLN A 79 0.01 -0.28 0.41
CA GLN A 79 -0.13 1.18 0.54
C GLN A 79 1.06 1.80 1.29
N ARG A 80 1.52 1.18 2.38
CA ARG A 80 2.70 1.68 3.11
C ARG A 80 3.96 1.65 2.25
N SER A 81 4.20 0.54 1.55
CA SER A 81 5.34 0.42 0.65
C SER A 81 5.24 1.34 -0.57
N MET A 82 4.04 1.66 -1.03
CA MET A 82 3.79 2.69 -2.04
C MET A 82 4.26 4.07 -1.56
N ILE A 83 3.86 4.46 -0.35
CA ILE A 83 4.25 5.75 0.27
C ILE A 83 5.77 5.82 0.48
N GLU A 84 6.39 4.73 0.95
CA GLU A 84 7.86 4.66 1.10
C GLU A 84 8.57 4.84 -0.26
N PHE A 85 8.07 4.17 -1.29
CA PHE A 85 8.62 4.29 -2.64
C PHE A 85 8.45 5.71 -3.19
N GLU A 86 7.26 6.30 -3.08
CA GLU A 86 7.00 7.68 -3.47
C GLU A 86 7.92 8.66 -2.74
N HIS A 87 8.08 8.49 -1.42
CA HIS A 87 8.98 9.31 -0.62
C HIS A 87 10.44 9.21 -1.09
N SER A 88 10.89 7.99 -1.43
CA SER A 88 12.23 7.76 -2.00
C SER A 88 12.42 8.41 -3.39
N MET A 89 11.31 8.76 -4.04
CA MET A 89 11.22 9.42 -5.35
C MET A 89 10.81 10.89 -5.25
N SER A 90 10.74 11.46 -4.05
CA SER A 90 10.21 12.81 -3.78
C SER A 90 10.94 13.98 -4.46
N SER A 91 12.13 13.75 -5.01
CA SER A 91 12.84 14.76 -5.82
C SER A 91 12.66 14.56 -7.34
N THR A 92 11.68 13.76 -7.74
CA THR A 92 11.32 13.48 -9.14
C THR A 92 9.91 13.96 -9.43
N ASP A 93 9.50 13.92 -10.70
CA ASP A 93 8.14 14.27 -11.13
C ASP A 93 7.17 13.07 -11.05
N LEU A 94 7.47 12.06 -10.20
CA LEU A 94 6.58 10.93 -9.96
C LEU A 94 5.27 11.43 -9.33
N ASP A 95 4.14 11.03 -9.91
CA ASP A 95 2.80 11.31 -9.43
C ASP A 95 2.03 9.99 -9.26
N MET A 96 1.87 9.57 -8.01
CA MET A 96 1.18 8.33 -7.64
C MET A 96 -0.31 8.56 -7.37
N SER A 97 -0.85 9.78 -7.55
CA SER A 97 -2.22 10.12 -7.15
C SER A 97 -3.29 9.24 -7.80
N GLY A 98 -3.12 8.87 -9.08
CA GLY A 98 -4.04 7.95 -9.76
C GLY A 98 -4.03 6.54 -9.15
N VAL A 99 -2.87 6.06 -8.70
CA VAL A 99 -2.74 4.79 -7.98
C VAL A 99 -3.40 4.91 -6.61
N GLU A 100 -3.12 5.98 -5.87
CA GLU A 100 -3.68 6.25 -4.53
C GLU A 100 -5.22 6.25 -4.55
N VAL A 101 -5.84 6.96 -5.50
CA VAL A 101 -7.31 7.01 -5.64
C VAL A 101 -7.92 5.62 -5.80
N ILE A 102 -7.30 4.75 -6.61
CA ILE A 102 -7.78 3.39 -6.80
C ILE A 102 -7.66 2.59 -5.50
N LEU A 103 -6.52 2.68 -4.81
CA LEU A 103 -6.29 1.94 -3.56
C LEU A 103 -7.22 2.40 -2.45
N THR A 104 -7.44 3.70 -2.27
CA THR A 104 -8.39 4.24 -1.28
C THR A 104 -9.80 3.77 -1.58
N SER A 105 -10.23 3.75 -2.85
CA SER A 105 -11.54 3.21 -3.21
C SER A 105 -11.66 1.71 -2.88
N VAL A 106 -10.59 0.93 -3.06
CA VAL A 106 -10.58 -0.50 -2.72
C VAL A 106 -10.62 -0.70 -1.20
N GLU A 107 -9.86 0.08 -0.43
CA GLU A 107 -9.84 0.05 1.03
C GLU A 107 -11.22 0.37 1.63
N GLU A 108 -11.88 1.42 1.13
CA GLU A 108 -13.24 1.78 1.56
C GLU A 108 -14.26 0.68 1.26
N LEU A 109 -14.17 0.07 0.07
CA LEU A 109 -15.01 -1.06 -0.29
C LEU A 109 -14.72 -2.27 0.60
N MET A 110 -13.45 -2.53 0.91
CA MET A 110 -13.02 -3.66 1.74
C MET A 110 -13.62 -3.54 3.13
N PHE A 111 -13.49 -2.36 3.76
CA PHE A 111 -14.08 -2.08 5.06
C PHE A 111 -15.60 -2.28 5.06
N ASN A 112 -16.31 -1.72 4.06
CA ASN A 112 -17.76 -1.80 3.97
C ASN A 112 -18.27 -3.23 3.75
N GLU A 113 -17.63 -3.97 2.85
CA GLU A 113 -18.03 -5.32 2.48
C GLU A 113 -17.66 -6.34 3.55
N MET A 114 -16.47 -6.24 4.16
CA MET A 114 -16.10 -7.07 5.31
C MET A 114 -17.04 -6.86 6.49
N SER A 115 -17.38 -5.61 6.81
CA SER A 115 -18.33 -5.29 7.90
C SER A 115 -19.69 -5.94 7.63
N THR A 116 -20.16 -5.86 6.39
CA THR A 116 -21.44 -6.46 5.99
C THR A 116 -21.39 -7.99 6.02
N TYR A 117 -20.28 -8.60 5.57
CA TYR A 117 -20.06 -10.05 5.57
C TYR A 117 -19.89 -10.62 6.98
N ALA A 118 -19.26 -9.89 7.89
CA ALA A 118 -19.13 -10.29 9.29
C ALA A 118 -20.52 -10.39 9.97
N LEU A 119 -21.40 -9.40 9.71
CA LEU A 119 -22.73 -9.32 10.31
C LEU A 119 -23.76 -10.25 9.66
N ASN A 120 -23.69 -10.44 8.34
CA ASN A 120 -24.68 -11.18 7.56
C ASN A 120 -24.05 -12.37 6.82
N ASN A 121 -24.80 -13.42 6.53
CA ASN A 121 -24.32 -14.50 5.64
C ASN A 121 -24.49 -14.10 4.16
N ASN A 122 -23.80 -13.03 3.78
CA ASN A 122 -23.80 -12.54 2.40
C ASN A 122 -22.86 -13.36 1.51
N LYS A 123 -23.06 -13.25 0.20
CA LYS A 123 -22.22 -13.95 -0.79
C LYS A 123 -20.86 -13.29 -0.98
N THR A 124 -19.83 -14.09 -1.21
CA THR A 124 -18.45 -13.64 -1.50
C THR A 124 -18.33 -12.90 -2.83
N SER A 125 -19.30 -13.07 -3.75
CA SER A 125 -19.35 -12.33 -5.04
C SER A 125 -19.25 -10.81 -4.90
N ARG A 126 -19.58 -10.24 -3.73
CA ARG A 126 -19.49 -8.79 -3.45
C ARG A 126 -18.05 -8.27 -3.46
N PHE A 127 -17.06 -9.14 -3.24
CA PHE A 127 -15.64 -8.76 -3.21
C PHE A 127 -15.00 -8.73 -4.61
N THR A 128 -15.66 -9.27 -5.63
CA THR A 128 -15.11 -9.40 -7.01
C THR A 128 -14.78 -8.06 -7.67
N VAL A 129 -15.51 -7.00 -7.32
CA VAL A 129 -15.26 -5.65 -7.84
C VAL A 129 -13.88 -5.15 -7.39
N MET A 130 -13.54 -5.34 -6.12
CA MET A 130 -12.23 -4.94 -5.58
C MET A 130 -11.09 -5.73 -6.22
N GLN A 131 -11.27 -7.04 -6.38
CA GLN A 131 -10.30 -7.88 -7.08
C GLN A 131 -10.06 -7.40 -8.50
N SER A 132 -11.14 -7.09 -9.22
CA SER A 132 -11.07 -6.61 -10.61
C SER A 132 -10.36 -5.25 -10.70
N SER A 133 -10.62 -4.34 -9.75
CA SER A 133 -9.93 -3.05 -9.67
C SER A 133 -8.42 -3.23 -9.45
N ILE A 134 -8.01 -4.12 -8.54
CA ILE A 134 -6.59 -4.38 -8.29
C ILE A 134 -5.92 -5.11 -9.46
N ASN A 135 -6.60 -6.07 -10.09
CA ASN A 135 -6.08 -6.73 -11.30
C ASN A 135 -5.85 -5.73 -12.43
N HIS A 136 -6.81 -4.84 -12.67
CA HIS A 136 -6.68 -3.79 -13.69
C HIS A 136 -5.56 -2.79 -13.37
N LEU A 137 -5.35 -2.48 -12.08
CA LEU A 137 -4.22 -1.67 -11.65
C LEU A 137 -2.88 -2.39 -11.91
N LEU A 138 -2.77 -3.67 -11.54
CA LEU A 138 -1.58 -4.49 -11.78
C LEU A 138 -1.22 -4.58 -13.26
N GLU A 139 -2.20 -4.67 -14.16
CA GLU A 139 -1.97 -4.67 -15.61
C GLU A 139 -1.35 -3.38 -16.14
N LYS A 140 -1.57 -2.24 -15.46
CA LYS A 140 -1.01 -0.93 -15.83
C LYS A 140 0.34 -0.65 -15.17
N LEU A 141 0.61 -1.27 -14.02
CA LEU A 141 1.83 -1.04 -13.26
C LEU A 141 3.02 -1.80 -13.89
N PRO A 142 4.20 -1.18 -13.97
CA PRO A 142 5.43 -1.91 -14.24
C PRO A 142 5.64 -3.05 -13.22
N GLU A 143 6.01 -4.25 -13.67
CA GLU A 143 6.25 -5.36 -12.73
C GLU A 143 7.42 -5.08 -11.76
N ASN A 144 8.41 -4.33 -12.24
CA ASN A 144 9.63 -4.02 -11.49
C ASN A 144 10.05 -2.56 -11.72
N TYR A 145 10.78 -2.02 -10.75
CA TYR A 145 11.43 -0.72 -10.87
C TYR A 145 12.95 -0.90 -11.08
N ASP A 146 13.49 -0.22 -12.10
CA ASP A 146 14.92 -0.13 -12.39
C ASP A 146 15.32 1.34 -12.58
N ALA A 147 16.31 1.78 -11.80
CA ALA A 147 16.83 3.14 -11.83
C ALA A 147 17.38 3.56 -13.21
N HIS A 148 17.84 2.63 -14.05
CA HIS A 148 18.30 2.93 -15.41
C HIS A 148 17.15 3.37 -16.33
N HIS A 149 15.95 2.85 -16.08
CA HIS A 149 14.73 3.11 -16.86
C HIS A 149 13.76 4.06 -16.13
N LYS A 150 14.25 4.81 -15.14
CA LYS A 150 13.44 5.68 -14.26
C LYS A 150 12.48 6.61 -14.98
N LYS A 151 12.89 7.19 -16.12
CA LYS A 151 12.04 8.12 -16.88
C LYS A 151 10.83 7.43 -17.48
N GLU A 152 11.03 6.26 -18.08
CA GLU A 152 9.94 5.46 -18.68
C GLU A 152 9.00 4.97 -17.59
N PHE A 153 9.54 4.52 -16.47
CA PHE A 153 8.77 4.14 -15.29
C PHE A 153 7.86 5.29 -14.80
N ILE A 154 8.40 6.50 -14.60
CA ILE A 154 7.62 7.65 -14.16
C ILE A 154 6.51 7.98 -15.17
N LEU A 155 6.81 7.95 -16.48
CA LEU A 155 5.80 8.21 -17.51
C LEU A 155 4.65 7.20 -17.47
N LEU A 156 4.94 5.92 -17.24
CA LEU A 156 3.93 4.88 -17.12
C LEU A 156 3.06 5.10 -15.88
N ILE A 157 3.67 5.31 -14.71
CA ILE A 157 2.94 5.55 -13.47
C ILE A 157 2.04 6.79 -13.57
N ASN A 158 2.59 7.92 -14.05
CA ASN A 158 1.84 9.17 -14.14
C ASN A 158 0.68 9.11 -15.16
N SER A 159 0.63 8.09 -16.01
CA SER A 159 -0.48 7.86 -16.96
C SER A 159 -1.65 7.06 -16.36
N ILE A 160 -1.52 6.62 -15.11
CA ILE A 160 -2.58 5.91 -14.40
C ILE A 160 -3.60 6.92 -13.90
N HIS A 161 -4.85 6.76 -14.34
CA HIS A 161 -6.03 7.53 -13.96
C HIS A 161 -7.23 6.58 -13.86
#